data_AF-A0A7Y4U2D2-F1
#
_entry.id   AF-A0A7Y4U2D2-F1
#
_cell.length_a   1.000
_cell.length_b   1.000
_cell.length_c   1.000
_cell.angle_alpha   90.00
_cell.angle_beta   90.00
_cell.angle_gamma   90.00
#
_symmetry.space_group_name_H-M   'P 1'
#
loop_
_entity.id
_entity.type
_entity.pdbx_description
1 polymer ?
#
loop_
_entity_poly.entity_id
_entity_poly.type
_entity_poly.pdbx_seq_one_letter_code
_entity_poly.pdbx_strand_id
1 'polypeptide(L)' 'MPQQQLGKAPLSVHRAFVVQLRTSSNLSRGPIEGRVEHVVSGQSTHFDSLDELLTFMARVLSQQKERR' A
#
# COMPACT_ATOMS: atom_id res chain seq x y z
N MET A 1 30.38 -8.25 22.88
CA MET A 1 29.12 -7.48 22.99
C MET A 1 28.34 -7.66 21.70
N PRO A 2 27.21 -8.40 21.65
CA PRO A 2 26.38 -8.41 20.46
C PRO A 2 25.62 -7.07 20.38
N GLN A 3 25.84 -6.36 19.29
CA GLN A 3 25.20 -5.09 18.99
C GLN A 3 23.70 -5.31 18.87
N GLN A 4 22.93 -4.62 19.71
CA GLN A 4 21.48 -4.61 19.67
C GLN A 4 21.03 -4.00 18.33
N GLN A 5 20.73 -4.86 17.36
CA GLN A 5 19.93 -4.49 16.21
C GLN A 5 18.56 -4.11 16.79
N LEU A 6 18.30 -2.82 16.93
CA LEU A 6 17.02 -2.27 17.39
C LEU A 6 15.96 -2.73 16.38
N GLY A 7 15.40 -3.92 16.63
CA GLY A 7 14.55 -4.64 15.69
C GLY A 7 13.40 -3.73 15.31
N LYS A 8 13.33 -3.36 14.04
CA LYS A 8 12.24 -2.57 13.49
C LYS A 8 10.94 -3.24 13.95
N ALA A 9 10.07 -2.49 14.64
CA ALA A 9 8.81 -3.02 15.13
C ALA A 9 8.07 -3.75 14.00
N PRO A 10 7.37 -4.87 14.30
CA PRO A 10 6.72 -5.68 13.29
C PRO A 10 5.73 -4.83 12.47
N LEU A 11 5.67 -5.08 11.16
CA LEU A 11 4.73 -4.41 10.27
C LEU A 11 3.30 -4.75 10.66
N SER A 12 2.44 -3.75 10.75
CA SER A 12 1.03 -3.96 11.10
C SER A 12 0.21 -4.34 9.87
N VAL A 13 -0.58 -5.41 9.99
CA VAL A 13 -1.54 -5.83 8.96
C VAL A 13 -2.58 -4.77 8.64
N HIS A 14 -2.89 -3.86 9.57
CA HIS A 14 -3.79 -2.71 9.36
C HIS A 14 -3.20 -1.61 8.46
N ARG A 15 -1.95 -1.79 8.03
CA ARG A 15 -1.26 -0.92 7.07
C ARG A 15 -0.78 -1.71 5.85
N ALA A 16 -1.30 -2.93 5.66
CA ALA A 16 -0.92 -3.81 4.57
C ALA A 16 -1.87 -3.65 3.37
N PHE A 17 -1.28 -3.60 2.18
CA PHE A 17 -2.00 -3.50 0.91
C PHE A 17 -1.47 -4.55 -0.06
N VAL A 18 -2.35 -5.07 -0.91
CA VAL A 18 -2.01 -5.88 -2.07
C VAL A 18 -2.12 -5.01 -3.31
N VAL A 19 -1.06 -4.97 -4.11
CA VAL A 19 -1.03 -4.26 -5.39
C VAL A 19 -0.89 -5.28 -6.51
N GLN A 20 -1.85 -5.28 -7.42
CA GLN A 20 -1.86 -6.08 -8.63
C GLN A 20 -1.60 -5.13 -9.80
N LEU A 21 -0.50 -5.34 -10.52
CA LEU A 21 -0.16 -4.54 -11.70
C LEU A 21 -0.70 -5.21 -12.95
N ARG A 22 -1.15 -4.41 -13.92
CA ARG A 22 -1.47 -4.94 -15.26
C ARG A 22 -0.18 -5.33 -15.98
N THR A 23 -0.28 -6.28 -16.90
CA THR A 23 0.85 -6.76 -17.71
C THR A 23 1.46 -5.67 -18.60
N SER A 24 0.69 -4.62 -18.91
CA SER A 24 1.09 -3.43 -19.64
C SER A 24 1.81 -2.37 -18.77
N SER A 25 1.82 -2.53 -17.44
CA SER A 25 2.52 -1.60 -16.55
C SER A 25 4.04 -1.76 -16.67
N ASN A 26 4.73 -0.63 -16.87
CA ASN A 26 6.18 -0.59 -16.83
C ASN A 26 6.66 0.20 -15.61
N LEU A 27 6.92 -0.49 -14.51
CA LEU A 27 7.42 0.10 -13.26
C LEU A 27 8.70 0.93 -13.42
N SER A 28 9.49 0.68 -14.46
CA SER A 28 10.79 1.34 -14.64
C SER A 28 10.73 2.56 -15.57
N ARG A 29 9.72 2.67 -16.44
CA ARG A 29 9.73 3.64 -17.55
C ARG A 29 8.37 4.16 -18.02
N GLY A 30 7.26 3.73 -17.42
CA GLY A 30 5.92 4.06 -17.92
C GLY A 30 4.86 4.21 -16.83
N PRO A 31 3.60 4.43 -17.23
CA PRO A 31 2.50 4.53 -16.28
C PRO A 31 2.38 3.22 -15.48
N ILE A 32 2.05 3.37 -14.21
CA ILE A 32 1.70 2.23 -13.37
C ILE A 32 0.20 2.13 -13.32
N GLU A 33 -0.32 1.00 -13.78
CA GLU A 33 -1.74 0.73 -13.79
C GLU A 33 -2.02 -0.63 -13.19
N GLY A 34 -3.14 -0.71 -12.47
CA GLY A 34 -3.40 -1.88 -11.64
C GLY A 34 -4.61 -1.73 -10.75
N ARG A 35 -4.65 -2.61 -9.75
CA ARG A 35 -5.63 -2.63 -8.68
C ARG A 35 -4.91 -2.69 -7.35
N VAL A 36 -5.37 -1.89 -6.39
CA VAL A 36 -4.90 -1.92 -5.00
C VAL A 36 -6.03 -2.33 -4.09
N GLU A 37 -5.71 -3.10 -3.06
CA GLU A 37 -6.64 -3.55 -2.03
C GLU A 37 -6.01 -3.46 -0.64
N HIS A 38 -6.74 -2.94 0.33
CA HIS A 38 -6.32 -2.95 1.74
C HIS A 38 -6.70 -4.28 2.39
N VAL A 39 -5.71 -4.96 2.97
CA VAL A 39 -5.83 -6.34 3.46
C VAL A 39 -6.91 -6.50 4.52
N VAL A 40 -7.05 -5.54 5.43
CA VAL A 40 -7.97 -5.67 6.57
C VAL A 40 -9.38 -5.19 6.24
N SER A 41 -9.53 -4.09 5.47
CA SER A 41 -10.86 -3.53 5.17
C SER A 41 -11.49 -4.07 3.89
N GLY A 42 -10.72 -4.72 3.01
CA GLY A 42 -11.17 -5.16 1.69
C GLY A 42 -11.47 -4.02 0.71
N GLN A 43 -11.27 -2.75 1.12
CA GLN A 43 -11.43 -1.61 0.22
C GLN A 43 -10.43 -1.74 -0.93
N SER A 44 -10.91 -1.54 -2.15
CA SER A 44 -10.08 -1.63 -3.34
C SER A 44 -10.45 -0.59 -4.39
N THR A 45 -9.48 -0.25 -5.24
CA THR A 45 -9.69 0.60 -6.42
C THR A 45 -8.74 0.18 -7.54
N HIS A 46 -9.12 0.48 -8.77
CA HIS A 46 -8.16 0.55 -9.87
C HIS A 46 -7.41 1.89 -9.78
N PHE A 47 -6.19 1.91 -10.30
CA PHE A 47 -5.37 3.11 -10.46
C PHE A 47 -4.64 3.02 -11.79
N ASP A 48 -4.42 4.18 -12.42
CA ASP A 48 -3.67 4.30 -13.67
C ASP A 48 -2.41 5.17 -13.49
N SER A 49 -2.13 5.59 -12.25
CA SER A 49 -0.93 6.32 -11.87
C SER A 49 -0.46 6.03 -10.45
N LEU A 50 0.80 6.39 -10.16
CA LEU A 50 1.37 6.31 -8.82
C LEU A 50 0.69 7.26 -7.83
N ASP A 51 0.33 8.46 -8.28
CA ASP A 51 -0.38 9.43 -7.46
C ASP A 51 -1.74 8.89 -7.00
N GLU A 52 -2.52 8.30 -7.90
CA GLU A 52 -3.81 7.68 -7.55
C GLU A 52 -3.65 6.54 -6.53
N LEU A 53 -2.64 5.70 -6.71
CA LEU A 53 -2.31 4.62 -5.79
C LEU A 53 -1.98 5.16 -4.37
N LEU A 54 -1.15 6.21 -4.29
CA LEU A 54 -0.78 6.84 -3.03
C LEU A 54 -1.96 7.58 -2.38
N THR A 55 -2.77 8.29 -3.17
CA THR A 55 -3.99 8.96 -2.70
C THR A 55 -4.96 7.96 -2.09
N PHE A 56 -5.15 6.79 -2.72
CA PHE A 56 -5.99 5.73 -2.17
C PHE A 56 -5.45 5.21 -0.83
N MET A 57 -4.16 4.87 -0.76
CA MET A 57 -3.54 4.39 0.47
C MET A 57 -3.66 5.41 1.61
N ALA A 58 -3.39 6.68 1.35
CA ALA A 58 -3.51 7.76 2.34
C ALA A 58 -4.94 7.87 2.87
N ARG A 59 -5.94 7.84 1.98
CA ARG A 59 -7.36 7.88 2.36
C ARG A 59 -7.74 6.71 3.28
N VAL A 60 -7.37 5.48 2.91
CA VAL A 60 -7.68 4.30 3.72
C VAL A 60 -7.02 4.37 5.09
N LEU A 61 -5.73 4.75 5.15
CA LEU A 61 -5.00 4.86 6.41
C LEU A 61 -5.58 5.93 7.35
N SER A 62 -6.03 7.06 6.82
CA SER A 62 -6.73 8.09 7.63
C SER A 62 -8.03 7.55 8.21
N GLN A 63 -8.83 6.82 7.42
CA GLN A 63 -10.07 6.19 7.88
C GLN A 63 -9.82 5.10 8.94
N GLN A 64 -8.72 4.35 8.87
CA GLN A 64 -8.36 3.36 9.89
C GLN A 64 -7.91 4.01 11.20
N LYS A 65 -7.29 5.20 11.14
CA LYS A 65 -6.87 5.94 12.33
C LYS A 65 -8.08 6.46 13.12
N GLU A 66 -9.12 6.93 12.44
CA GLU A 66 -10.36 7.42 13.07
C GLU A 66 -11.20 6.33 13.75
N ARG A 67 -10.95 5.05 13.42
CA ARG A 67 -11.67 3.89 13.95
C ARG A 67 -10.98 3.21 15.14
N ARG A 68 -9.80 3.70 15.54
CA ARG A 68 -9.00 3.18 16.66
C ARG A 68 -9.12 4.08 17.87
#